data_AF-A0A9D2MTE5-F1
#
_entry.id   AF-A0A9D2MTE5-F1
#
_cell.length_a   1.000
_cell.length_b   1.000
_cell.length_c   1.000
_cell.angle_alpha   90.00
_cell.angle_beta   90.00
_cell.angle_gamma   90.00
#
_symmetry.space_group_name_H-M   'P 1'
#
loop_
_entity.id
_entity.type
_entity.pdbx_description
1 polymer ?
#
loop_
_entity_poly.entity_id
_entity_poly.type
_entity_poly.pdbx_seq_one_letter_code
_entity_poly.pdbx_strand_id
1 'polypeptide(L)'
;MAGIGFSLKKLFTKKGLFSLCRAYGYAGLICAGPMILGVILLVSVAFLSQLAGMSRHERELLNCMLTYCLLASLTTTSLFNMTTTRYVSDMLYEEKPERIMPSLYGNTSILLTGGCILWAIFLHFSGVPVVYRLLCLWFYAILIVVWTEMNYLTALKDYRVLVQDFAISLACGLLLALLLVLLRRVTITTLFLCVILAYGLLMALYYRQLLKYFPRSQGSRFSFLRWLDKYRSLAFTGIFVNLGLFAHLVIMYFGPLQVQVEGLFYGAPMHDVPALCAFFSILITTINFVTSVEVRFYPLYRNYYTLFNDNGSIRDIQQAENEMLSVLRQELAFNAHKQLITTLLFIVIGSLVLELLPLGFNDTSMGIYRLLCAGYGLYAISNTIMLILLYFEDYAGALLSTFAFAAVSIVGTILQILFGEINFYGLGFLAGGLVFYLVSWIRLEYYTRRLPYYLLCRGALVENKKLGVFSRLCNYLERKEGTVHEK
;
A
#
# COMPACT_ATOMS: atom_id res chain seq x y z
N MET A 1 -5.57 14.03 -8.93
CA MET A 1 -4.34 14.30 -8.15
C MET A 1 -3.77 15.70 -8.47
N ALA A 2 -4.22 16.80 -7.85
CA ALA A 2 -3.55 18.12 -7.98
C ALA A 2 -3.41 18.81 -6.61
N GLY A 3 -2.19 19.00 -6.11
CA GLY A 3 -1.98 19.79 -4.88
C GLY A 3 -0.56 19.75 -4.30
N ILE A 4 0.18 18.65 -4.46
CA ILE A 4 1.53 18.49 -3.90
C ILE A 4 2.58 19.15 -4.82
N GLY A 5 2.28 19.22 -6.12
CA GLY A 5 3.21 19.62 -7.16
C GLY A 5 3.84 20.99 -6.94
N PHE A 6 3.12 21.97 -6.37
CA PHE A 6 3.64 23.32 -6.16
C PHE A 6 4.74 23.38 -5.09
N SER A 7 4.57 22.67 -3.97
CA SER A 7 5.56 22.61 -2.88
C SER A 7 6.81 21.84 -3.30
N LEU A 8 6.65 20.72 -4.03
CA LEU A 8 7.76 19.95 -4.56
C LEU A 8 8.50 20.72 -5.68
N LYS A 9 7.78 21.34 -6.61
CA LYS A 9 8.37 22.13 -7.71
C LYS A 9 9.25 23.26 -7.18
N LYS A 10 8.88 23.90 -6.05
CA LYS A 10 9.69 24.93 -5.37
C LYS A 10 10.96 24.36 -4.69
N LEU A 11 10.93 23.11 -4.23
CA LEU A 11 12.09 22.43 -3.64
C LEU A 11 13.07 21.96 -4.72
N PHE A 12 12.57 21.46 -5.85
CA PHE A 12 13.38 20.98 -6.98
C PHE A 12 13.91 22.10 -7.90
N THR A 13 13.45 23.35 -7.74
CA THR A 13 13.99 24.50 -8.49
C THR A 13 15.34 24.99 -7.97
N LYS A 14 15.74 24.61 -6.74
CA LYS A 14 17.02 25.01 -6.16
C LYS A 14 18.17 24.12 -6.65
N LYS A 15 19.13 24.72 -7.37
CA LYS A 15 20.34 24.03 -7.88
C LYS A 15 21.32 23.70 -6.74
N GLY A 16 21.86 22.48 -6.73
CA GLY A 16 22.88 22.01 -5.77
C GLY A 16 22.65 20.56 -5.30
N LEU A 17 23.74 19.82 -5.01
CA LEU A 17 23.66 18.43 -4.50
C LEU A 17 22.92 18.35 -3.16
N PHE A 18 23.16 19.32 -2.26
CA PHE A 18 22.51 19.36 -0.93
C PHE A 18 21.01 19.73 -1.02
N SER A 19 20.63 20.64 -1.92
CA SER A 19 19.21 20.96 -2.14
C SER A 19 18.45 19.80 -2.80
N LEU A 20 19.12 19.07 -3.71
CA LEU A 20 18.60 17.84 -4.31
C LEU A 20 18.39 16.76 -3.23
N CYS A 21 19.40 16.50 -2.41
CA CYS A 21 19.31 15.52 -1.31
C CYS A 21 18.18 15.88 -0.33
N ARG A 22 18.04 17.16 0.04
CA ARG A 22 16.93 17.63 0.88
C ARG A 22 15.56 17.46 0.21
N ALA A 23 15.45 17.72 -1.09
CA ALA A 23 14.21 17.56 -1.84
C ALA A 23 13.80 16.07 -1.92
N TYR A 24 14.73 15.17 -2.21
CA TYR A 24 14.50 13.73 -2.18
C TYR A 24 14.21 13.20 -0.78
N GLY A 25 14.91 13.68 0.25
CA GLY A 25 14.66 13.31 1.64
C GLY A 25 13.27 13.73 2.10
N TYR A 26 12.82 14.94 1.75
CA TYR A 26 11.48 15.42 2.06
C TYR A 26 10.40 14.67 1.29
N ALA A 27 10.60 14.41 0.00
CA ALA A 27 9.68 13.61 -0.81
C ALA A 27 9.61 12.15 -0.34
N GLY A 28 10.74 11.59 0.12
CA GLY A 28 10.83 10.26 0.74
C GLY A 28 10.09 10.14 2.04
N LEU A 29 10.27 11.11 2.93
CA LEU A 29 9.53 11.18 4.17
C LEU A 29 8.02 11.29 3.93
N ILE A 30 7.60 12.05 2.91
CA ILE A 30 6.19 12.19 2.54
C ILE A 30 5.61 10.89 1.96
N CYS A 31 6.30 10.25 1.01
CA CYS A 31 5.75 9.11 0.29
C CYS A 31 5.86 7.80 1.07
N ALA A 32 6.87 7.66 1.93
CA ALA A 32 7.15 6.41 2.65
C ALA A 32 7.31 6.58 4.16
N GLY A 33 7.02 7.76 4.70
CA GLY A 33 7.06 8.03 6.13
C GLY A 33 6.31 6.98 6.95
N PRO A 34 5.03 6.66 6.65
CA PRO A 34 4.30 5.64 7.40
C PRO A 34 4.97 4.25 7.38
N MET A 35 5.53 3.86 6.23
CA MET A 35 6.23 2.59 6.06
C MET A 35 7.54 2.55 6.88
N ILE A 36 8.37 3.59 6.76
CA ILE A 36 9.64 3.73 7.49
C ILE A 36 9.38 3.75 9.00
N LEU A 37 8.41 4.56 9.44
CA LEU A 37 8.04 4.68 10.85
C LEU A 37 7.45 3.36 11.39
N GLY A 38 6.72 2.61 10.57
CA GLY A 38 6.25 1.25 10.93
C GLY A 38 7.40 0.26 11.14
N VAL A 39 8.44 0.29 10.29
CA VAL A 39 9.64 -0.55 10.50
C VAL A 39 10.40 -0.10 11.74
N ILE A 40 10.57 1.20 11.94
CA ILE A 40 11.20 1.75 13.15
C ILE A 40 10.45 1.27 14.39
N LEU A 41 9.12 1.25 14.38
CA LEU A 41 8.32 0.72 15.49
C LEU A 41 8.65 -0.75 15.78
N LEU A 42 8.59 -1.61 14.76
CA LEU A 42 8.85 -3.05 14.93
C LEU A 42 10.27 -3.31 15.46
N VAL A 43 11.28 -2.65 14.87
CA VAL A 43 12.68 -2.77 15.31
C VAL A 43 12.85 -2.23 16.73
N SER A 44 12.21 -1.11 17.07
CA SER A 44 12.31 -0.50 18.40
C SER A 44 11.64 -1.36 19.47
N VAL A 45 10.48 -1.96 19.17
CA VAL A 45 9.81 -2.91 20.07
C VAL A 45 10.66 -4.16 20.26
N ALA A 46 11.26 -4.69 19.20
CA ALA A 46 12.19 -5.82 19.27
C ALA A 46 13.41 -5.48 20.14
N PHE A 47 14.01 -4.31 19.95
CA PHE A 47 15.16 -3.86 20.74
C PHE A 47 14.80 -3.65 22.22
N LEU A 48 13.68 -2.98 22.52
CA LEU A 48 13.21 -2.76 23.89
C LEU A 48 12.89 -4.07 24.60
N SER A 49 12.30 -5.05 23.89
CA SER A 49 12.04 -6.38 24.43
C SER A 49 13.32 -7.13 24.78
N GLN A 50 14.38 -6.97 23.98
CA GLN A 50 15.70 -7.53 24.26
C GLN A 50 16.36 -6.85 25.47
N LEU A 51 16.29 -5.52 25.55
CA LEU A 51 16.84 -4.75 26.66
C LEU A 51 16.14 -5.05 27.99
N ALA A 52 14.85 -5.41 27.94
CA ALA A 52 14.08 -5.86 29.08
C ALA A 52 14.39 -7.29 29.55
N GLY A 53 15.22 -8.05 28.81
CA GLY A 53 15.57 -9.42 29.14
C GLY A 53 14.48 -10.46 28.82
N MET A 54 13.54 -10.14 27.92
CA MET A 54 12.51 -11.10 27.50
C MET A 54 13.14 -12.33 26.81
N SER A 55 12.54 -13.49 27.01
CA SER A 55 13.00 -14.72 26.38
C SER A 55 12.93 -14.60 24.85
N ARG A 56 13.73 -15.40 24.13
CA ARG A 56 13.72 -15.39 22.65
C ARG A 56 12.33 -15.76 22.10
N HIS A 57 11.69 -16.75 22.71
CA HIS A 57 10.36 -17.22 22.33
C HIS A 57 9.29 -16.12 22.47
N GLU A 58 9.25 -15.40 23.59
CA GLU A 58 8.26 -14.34 23.80
C GLU A 58 8.43 -13.18 22.79
N ARG A 59 9.67 -12.87 22.41
CA ARG A 59 9.98 -11.84 21.40
C ARG A 59 9.54 -12.27 20.00
N GLU A 60 9.81 -13.52 19.63
CA GLU A 60 9.36 -14.10 18.37
C GLU A 60 7.83 -14.14 18.30
N LEU A 61 7.15 -14.45 19.40
CA LEU A 61 5.69 -14.47 19.47
C LEU A 61 5.09 -13.08 19.30
N LEU A 62 5.65 -12.09 20.01
CA LEU A 62 5.23 -10.69 19.89
C LEU A 62 5.34 -10.21 18.44
N ASN A 63 6.49 -10.46 17.79
CA ASN A 63 6.71 -10.09 16.39
C ASN A 63 5.76 -10.82 15.44
N CYS A 64 5.53 -12.13 15.64
CA CYS A 64 4.58 -12.88 14.82
C CYS A 64 3.16 -12.33 14.94
N MET A 65 2.67 -12.06 16.16
CA MET A 65 1.34 -11.49 16.38
C MET A 65 1.19 -10.12 15.71
N LEU A 66 2.20 -9.25 15.83
CA LEU A 66 2.20 -7.93 15.18
C LEU A 66 2.16 -8.06 13.66
N THR A 67 3.03 -8.87 13.07
CA THR A 67 3.13 -9.08 11.62
C THR A 67 1.84 -9.68 11.06
N TYR A 68 1.26 -10.67 11.74
CA TYR A 68 -0.01 -11.28 11.33
C TYR A 68 -1.16 -10.27 11.34
N CYS A 69 -1.28 -9.46 12.39
CA CYS A 69 -2.31 -8.42 12.45
C CYS A 69 -2.13 -7.36 11.34
N LEU A 70 -0.88 -6.97 11.05
CA LEU A 70 -0.57 -6.02 9.97
C LEU A 70 -0.92 -6.60 8.59
N LEU A 71 -0.47 -7.81 8.27
CA LEU A 71 -0.77 -8.46 6.99
C LEU A 71 -2.28 -8.69 6.82
N ALA A 72 -2.95 -9.27 7.82
CA ALA A 72 -4.38 -9.55 7.75
C ALA A 72 -5.22 -8.27 7.58
N SER A 73 -4.91 -7.21 8.33
CA SER A 73 -5.65 -5.94 8.24
C SER A 73 -5.42 -5.24 6.89
N LEU A 74 -4.18 -5.28 6.37
CA LEU A 74 -3.86 -4.73 5.06
C LEU A 74 -4.58 -5.47 3.93
N THR A 75 -4.60 -6.81 3.96
CA THR A 75 -5.33 -7.62 2.98
C THR A 75 -6.84 -7.34 3.05
N THR A 76 -7.41 -7.25 4.25
CA THR A 76 -8.84 -6.97 4.43
C THR A 76 -9.23 -5.59 3.88
N THR A 77 -8.44 -4.55 4.18
CA THR A 77 -8.72 -3.19 3.70
C THR A 77 -8.46 -3.01 2.20
N SER A 78 -7.52 -3.78 1.61
CA SER A 78 -7.18 -3.70 0.18
C SER A 78 -8.37 -3.88 -0.78
N LEU A 79 -9.42 -4.59 -0.35
CA LEU A 79 -10.67 -4.80 -1.09
C LEU A 79 -11.36 -3.47 -1.47
N PHE A 80 -11.35 -2.51 -0.56
CA PHE A 80 -12.04 -1.23 -0.74
C PHE A 80 -11.09 -0.06 -1.04
N ASN A 81 -9.80 -0.16 -0.68
CA ASN A 81 -8.85 0.96 -0.77
C ASN A 81 -8.90 1.72 -2.11
N MET A 82 -8.69 1.04 -3.24
CA MET A 82 -8.62 1.73 -4.53
C MET A 82 -9.97 2.35 -4.95
N THR A 83 -11.07 1.63 -4.72
CA THR A 83 -12.42 2.10 -5.05
C THR A 83 -12.80 3.32 -4.21
N THR A 84 -12.54 3.25 -2.91
CA THR A 84 -12.84 4.34 -1.99
C THR A 84 -12.00 5.57 -2.28
N THR A 85 -10.72 5.41 -2.63
CA THR A 85 -9.88 6.54 -3.09
C THR A 85 -10.43 7.18 -4.36
N ARG A 86 -10.97 6.39 -5.31
CA ARG A 86 -11.65 6.94 -6.49
C ARG A 86 -12.93 7.67 -6.10
N TYR A 87 -13.76 7.09 -5.24
CA TYR A 87 -14.97 7.74 -4.72
C TYR A 87 -14.68 9.09 -4.07
N VAL A 88 -13.67 9.15 -3.19
CA VAL A 88 -13.26 10.41 -2.55
C VAL A 88 -12.78 11.42 -3.58
N SER A 89 -12.01 10.98 -4.59
CA SER A 89 -11.56 11.86 -5.67
C SER A 89 -12.71 12.41 -6.50
N ASP A 90 -13.71 11.58 -6.82
CA ASP A 90 -14.90 11.97 -7.58
C ASP A 90 -15.75 12.96 -6.76
N MET A 91 -15.95 12.73 -5.45
CA MET A 91 -16.71 13.66 -4.59
C MET A 91 -16.00 15.00 -4.37
N LEU A 92 -14.66 15.00 -4.31
CA LEU A 92 -13.88 16.23 -4.28
C LEU A 92 -13.97 16.99 -5.62
N TYR A 93 -14.01 16.28 -6.74
CA TYR A 93 -14.15 16.87 -8.07
C TYR A 93 -15.56 17.42 -8.32
N GLU A 94 -16.60 16.73 -7.86
CA GLU A 94 -18.00 17.17 -7.95
C GLU A 94 -18.39 18.21 -6.88
N GLU A 95 -17.43 18.69 -6.07
CA GLU A 95 -17.65 19.66 -4.99
C GLU A 95 -18.69 19.20 -3.94
N LYS A 96 -18.73 17.90 -3.64
CA LYS A 96 -19.63 17.28 -2.62
C LYS A 96 -18.85 16.68 -1.44
N PRO A 97 -18.01 17.47 -0.73
CA PRO A 97 -17.18 16.95 0.36
C PRO A 97 -18.00 16.37 1.53
N GLU A 98 -19.25 16.78 1.70
CA GLU A 98 -20.14 16.33 2.77
C GLU A 98 -20.47 14.83 2.71
N ARG A 99 -20.28 14.17 1.55
CA ARG A 99 -20.51 12.74 1.37
C ARG A 99 -19.30 11.87 1.72
N ILE A 100 -18.15 12.48 2.01
CA ILE A 100 -16.89 11.76 2.27
C ILE A 100 -16.92 11.10 3.64
N MET A 101 -17.25 11.83 4.71
CA MET A 101 -17.33 11.26 6.06
C MET A 101 -18.39 10.14 6.20
N PRO A 102 -19.63 10.26 5.65
CA PRO A 102 -20.58 9.15 5.62
C PRO A 102 -19.98 7.87 5.01
N SER A 103 -19.27 7.99 3.89
CA SER A 103 -18.65 6.84 3.24
C SER A 103 -17.56 6.20 4.09
N LEU A 104 -16.80 6.99 4.86
CA LEU A 104 -15.81 6.47 5.79
C LEU A 104 -16.47 5.59 6.85
N TYR A 105 -17.58 6.04 7.43
CA TYR A 105 -18.32 5.27 8.43
C TYR A 105 -18.89 3.98 7.84
N GLY A 106 -19.49 4.04 6.64
CA GLY A 106 -20.03 2.87 5.95
C GLY A 106 -18.94 1.85 5.59
N ASN A 107 -17.84 2.30 5.00
CA ASN A 107 -16.70 1.46 4.62
C ASN A 107 -16.06 0.79 5.84
N THR A 108 -15.74 1.58 6.86
CA THR A 108 -15.15 1.07 8.11
C THR A 108 -16.08 0.10 8.82
N SER A 109 -17.40 0.33 8.84
CA SER A 109 -18.36 -0.58 9.48
C SER A 109 -18.41 -1.95 8.79
N ILE A 110 -18.42 -1.97 7.45
CA ILE A 110 -18.42 -3.22 6.66
C ILE A 110 -17.10 -3.96 6.88
N LEU A 111 -15.98 -3.25 6.80
CA LEU A 111 -14.64 -3.82 7.00
C LEU A 111 -14.44 -4.37 8.42
N LEU A 112 -14.85 -3.63 9.45
CA LEU A 112 -14.78 -4.10 10.84
C LEU A 112 -15.68 -5.31 11.07
N THR A 113 -16.92 -5.29 10.59
CA THR A 113 -17.84 -6.41 10.81
C THR A 113 -17.34 -7.67 10.11
N GLY A 114 -17.05 -7.59 8.80
CA GLY A 114 -16.60 -8.75 8.03
C GLY A 114 -15.19 -9.21 8.43
N GLY A 115 -14.26 -8.26 8.59
CA GLY A 115 -12.88 -8.54 8.97
C GLY A 115 -12.76 -9.13 10.36
N CYS A 116 -13.41 -8.54 11.37
CA CYS A 116 -13.33 -9.07 12.74
C CYS A 116 -13.98 -10.44 12.87
N ILE A 117 -15.04 -10.77 12.12
CA ILE A 117 -15.62 -12.12 12.12
C ILE A 117 -14.60 -13.13 11.56
N LEU A 118 -14.02 -12.85 10.39
CA LEU A 118 -13.03 -13.75 9.77
C LEU A 118 -11.78 -13.90 10.65
N TRP A 119 -11.30 -12.80 11.23
CA TRP A 119 -10.13 -12.82 12.10
C TRP A 119 -10.40 -13.50 13.44
N ALA A 120 -11.59 -13.32 14.03
CA ALA A 120 -11.99 -14.01 15.25
C ALA A 120 -12.08 -15.53 15.06
N ILE A 121 -12.52 -16.00 13.88
CA ILE A 121 -12.52 -17.43 13.54
C ILE A 121 -11.08 -17.97 13.55
N PHE A 122 -10.15 -17.29 12.87
CA PHE A 122 -8.73 -17.67 12.87
C PHE A 122 -8.15 -17.69 14.31
N LEU A 123 -8.40 -16.64 15.09
CA LEU A 123 -7.92 -16.53 16.46
C LEU A 123 -8.54 -17.57 17.39
N HIS A 124 -9.77 -18.04 17.13
CA HIS A 124 -10.37 -19.11 17.91
C HIS A 124 -9.60 -20.43 17.77
N PHE A 125 -9.16 -20.74 16.53
CA PHE A 125 -8.38 -21.93 16.21
C PHE A 125 -6.87 -21.76 16.44
N SER A 126 -6.39 -20.56 16.75
CA SER A 126 -4.95 -20.27 16.80
C SER A 126 -4.19 -20.97 17.92
N GLY A 127 -4.87 -21.49 18.95
CA GLY A 127 -4.23 -22.22 20.05
C GLY A 127 -3.54 -21.35 21.11
N VAL A 128 -3.51 -20.03 20.93
CA VAL A 128 -2.81 -19.06 21.82
C VAL A 128 -3.69 -18.67 23.03
N PRO A 129 -3.17 -18.23 24.18
CA PRO A 129 -3.96 -17.72 25.31
C PRO A 129 -5.04 -16.69 24.94
N VAL A 130 -6.17 -16.72 25.65
CA VAL A 130 -7.34 -15.84 25.40
C VAL A 130 -6.97 -14.35 25.45
N VAL A 131 -6.08 -13.96 26.36
CA VAL A 131 -5.60 -12.57 26.48
C VAL A 131 -4.96 -12.10 25.17
N TYR A 132 -4.11 -12.92 24.55
CA TYR A 132 -3.43 -12.56 23.32
C TYR A 132 -4.39 -12.55 22.12
N ARG A 133 -5.40 -13.43 22.10
CA ARG A 133 -6.48 -13.38 21.09
C ARG A 133 -7.24 -12.06 21.15
N LEU A 134 -7.63 -11.62 22.33
CA LEU A 134 -8.34 -10.35 22.52
C LEU A 134 -7.47 -9.15 22.11
N LEU A 135 -6.19 -9.17 22.48
CA LEU A 135 -5.25 -8.13 22.07
C LEU A 135 -5.07 -8.09 20.54
N CYS A 136 -4.87 -9.25 19.89
CA CYS A 136 -4.75 -9.33 18.43
C CYS A 136 -6.01 -8.83 17.72
N LEU A 137 -7.20 -9.17 18.24
CA LEU A 137 -8.47 -8.70 17.70
C LEU A 137 -8.61 -7.18 17.84
N TRP A 138 -8.25 -6.63 19.01
CA TRP A 138 -8.28 -5.20 19.25
C TRP A 138 -7.31 -4.45 18.34
N PHE A 139 -6.07 -4.94 18.23
CA PHE A 139 -5.06 -4.33 17.37
C PHE A 139 -5.47 -4.39 15.89
N TYR A 140 -5.96 -5.54 15.43
CA TYR A 140 -6.48 -5.71 14.07
C TYR A 140 -7.63 -4.74 13.75
N ALA A 141 -8.57 -4.55 14.70
CA ALA A 141 -9.67 -3.60 14.53
C ALA A 141 -9.18 -2.15 14.40
N ILE A 142 -8.22 -1.72 15.22
CA ILE A 142 -7.61 -0.38 15.11
C ILE A 142 -6.93 -0.24 13.75
N LEU A 143 -6.17 -1.24 13.31
CA LEU A 143 -5.48 -1.19 12.02
C LEU A 143 -6.47 -1.04 10.86
N ILE A 144 -7.61 -1.74 10.85
CA ILE A 144 -8.66 -1.54 9.83
C ILE A 144 -9.06 -0.06 9.74
N VAL A 145 -9.29 0.60 10.89
CA VAL A 145 -9.69 2.00 10.92
C VAL A 145 -8.54 2.89 10.41
N VAL A 146 -7.33 2.72 10.95
CA VAL A 146 -6.15 3.53 10.57
C VAL A 146 -5.84 3.41 9.07
N TRP A 147 -5.84 2.21 8.51
CA TRP A 147 -5.63 2.00 7.08
C TRP A 147 -6.71 2.68 6.25
N THR A 148 -7.96 2.56 6.68
CA THR A 148 -9.08 3.20 5.99
C THR A 148 -8.96 4.72 6.03
N GLU A 149 -8.74 5.32 7.20
CA GLU A 149 -8.52 6.76 7.36
C GLU A 149 -7.35 7.27 6.53
N MET A 150 -6.24 6.51 6.50
CA MET A 150 -5.07 6.85 5.70
C MET A 150 -5.43 6.98 4.21
N ASN A 151 -6.25 6.09 3.65
CA ASN A 151 -6.67 6.22 2.25
C ASN A 151 -7.42 7.55 1.99
N TYR A 152 -8.33 7.93 2.89
CA TYR A 152 -9.07 9.19 2.76
C TYR A 152 -8.15 10.41 2.90
N LEU A 153 -7.22 10.36 3.86
CA LEU A 153 -6.26 11.42 4.12
C LEU A 153 -5.26 11.62 2.97
N THR A 154 -4.87 10.55 2.26
CA THR A 154 -3.98 10.68 1.10
C THR A 154 -4.61 11.47 -0.05
N ALA A 155 -5.95 11.47 -0.16
CA ALA A 155 -6.67 12.28 -1.15
C ALA A 155 -6.56 13.79 -0.85
N LEU A 156 -6.46 14.16 0.43
CA LEU A 156 -6.33 15.56 0.89
C LEU A 156 -4.94 16.16 0.66
N LYS A 157 -3.96 15.33 0.31
CA LYS A 157 -2.60 15.74 -0.11
C LYS A 157 -1.77 16.51 0.93
N ASP A 158 -2.15 16.54 2.20
CA ASP A 158 -1.34 17.14 3.28
C ASP A 158 -0.49 16.09 4.02
N TYR A 159 0.49 15.54 3.30
CA TYR A 159 1.35 14.46 3.81
C TYR A 159 2.23 14.88 4.99
N ARG A 160 2.51 16.18 5.15
CA ARG A 160 3.34 16.65 6.27
C ARG A 160 2.64 16.38 7.60
N VAL A 161 1.35 16.67 7.67
CA VAL A 161 0.54 16.42 8.88
C VAL A 161 0.45 14.92 9.16
N LEU A 162 0.27 14.09 8.12
CA LEU A 162 0.18 12.63 8.27
C LEU A 162 1.45 12.01 8.87
N VAL A 163 2.62 12.45 8.41
CA VAL A 163 3.91 12.00 8.94
C VAL A 163 4.10 12.48 10.38
N GLN A 164 3.71 13.72 10.69
CA GLN A 164 3.82 14.29 12.04
C GLN A 164 2.94 13.53 13.03
N ASP A 165 1.68 13.28 12.69
CA ASP A 165 0.74 12.54 13.55
C ASP A 165 1.24 11.10 13.79
N PHE A 166 1.81 10.46 12.76
CA PHE A 166 2.44 9.14 12.90
C PHE A 166 3.66 9.19 13.83
N ALA A 167 4.56 10.17 13.64
CA ALA A 167 5.76 10.31 14.46
C ALA A 167 5.42 10.61 15.93
N ILE A 168 4.42 11.45 16.21
CA ILE A 168 3.93 11.73 17.56
C ILE A 168 3.38 10.47 18.20
N SER A 169 2.52 9.74 17.48
CA SER A 169 1.92 8.51 17.98
C SER A 169 2.96 7.43 18.30
N LEU A 170 3.92 7.27 17.40
CA LEU A 170 5.05 6.36 17.57
C LEU A 170 5.92 6.76 18.77
N ALA A 171 6.29 8.04 18.88
CA ALA A 171 7.10 8.53 19.98
C ALA A 171 6.41 8.31 21.33
N CYS A 172 5.10 8.60 21.44
CA CYS A 172 4.32 8.33 22.65
C CYS A 172 4.31 6.84 22.99
N GLY A 173 4.09 5.96 22.00
CA GLY A 173 4.11 4.51 22.19
C GLY A 173 5.47 3.97 22.67
N LEU A 174 6.56 4.45 22.07
CA LEU A 174 7.93 4.07 22.44
C LEU A 174 8.32 4.61 23.82
N LEU A 175 7.91 5.83 24.18
CA LEU A 175 8.14 6.38 25.52
C LEU A 175 7.39 5.59 26.59
N LEU A 176 6.15 5.19 26.32
CA LEU A 176 5.37 4.30 27.20
C LEU A 176 6.07 2.94 27.36
N ALA A 177 6.52 2.34 26.26
CA ALA A 177 7.26 1.08 26.30
C ALA A 177 8.57 1.22 27.09
N LEU A 178 9.34 2.29 26.87
CA LEU A 178 10.58 2.57 27.61
C LEU A 178 10.32 2.75 29.11
N LEU A 179 9.26 3.46 29.49
CA LEU A 179 8.87 3.63 30.89
C LEU A 179 8.56 2.29 31.55
N LEU A 180 7.89 1.37 30.85
CA LEU A 180 7.63 0.02 31.38
C LEU A 180 8.89 -0.84 31.50
N VAL A 181 9.85 -0.65 30.59
CA VAL A 181 11.20 -1.27 30.70
C VAL A 181 11.91 -0.77 31.96
N LEU A 182 11.89 0.54 32.23
CA LEU A 182 12.48 1.12 33.43
C LEU A 182 11.81 0.62 34.72
N LEU A 183 10.48 0.43 34.70
CA LEU A 183 9.72 -0.10 35.83
C LEU A 183 9.82 -1.63 36.00
N ARG A 184 10.59 -2.34 35.15
CA ARG A 184 10.72 -3.81 35.11
C ARG A 184 9.39 -4.57 35.04
N ARG A 185 8.36 -3.98 34.44
CA ARG A 185 7.03 -4.60 34.23
C ARG A 185 6.83 -4.96 32.77
N VAL A 186 7.82 -5.62 32.17
CA VAL A 186 7.79 -5.96 30.74
C VAL A 186 7.28 -7.38 30.55
N THR A 187 6.18 -7.48 29.81
CA THR A 187 5.59 -8.72 29.33
C THR A 187 5.13 -8.52 27.88
N ILE A 188 4.83 -9.62 27.18
CA ILE A 188 4.22 -9.56 25.84
C ILE A 188 2.97 -8.67 25.86
N THR A 189 2.09 -8.89 26.84
CA THR A 189 0.83 -8.15 27.02
C THR A 189 1.06 -6.65 27.10
N THR A 190 2.03 -6.22 27.91
CA THR A 190 2.27 -4.79 28.15
C THR A 190 2.90 -4.11 26.94
N LEU A 191 3.86 -4.74 26.26
CA LEU A 191 4.46 -4.16 25.05
C LEU A 191 3.45 -4.11 23.90
N PHE A 192 2.65 -5.16 23.73
CA PHE A 192 1.61 -5.17 22.71
C PHE A 192 0.52 -4.13 23.00
N LEU A 193 0.17 -3.90 24.26
CA LEU A 193 -0.71 -2.81 24.67
C LEU A 193 -0.11 -1.44 24.33
N CYS A 194 1.19 -1.21 24.53
CA CYS A 194 1.84 0.04 24.11
C CYS A 194 1.70 0.28 22.60
N VAL A 195 1.84 -0.77 21.78
CA VAL A 195 1.63 -0.69 20.33
C VAL A 195 0.17 -0.37 19.99
N ILE A 196 -0.79 -1.05 20.64
CA ILE A 196 -2.23 -0.78 20.50
C ILE A 196 -2.54 0.68 20.84
N LEU A 197 -2.01 1.20 21.95
CA LEU A 197 -2.21 2.59 22.37
C LEU A 197 -1.56 3.58 21.40
N ALA A 198 -0.39 3.26 20.84
CA ALA A 198 0.27 4.09 19.83
C ALA A 198 -0.60 4.20 18.58
N TYR A 199 -1.09 3.08 18.03
CA TYR A 199 -1.98 3.11 16.87
C TYR A 199 -3.38 3.64 17.19
N GLY A 200 -3.87 3.49 18.42
CA GLY A 200 -5.11 4.10 18.88
C GLY A 200 -5.03 5.62 18.96
N LEU A 201 -3.90 6.15 19.41
CA LEU A 201 -3.61 7.59 19.34
C LEU A 201 -3.53 8.06 17.88
N LEU A 202 -2.87 7.28 17.01
CA LEU A 202 -2.79 7.58 15.59
C LEU A 202 -4.18 7.66 14.94
N MET A 203 -5.04 6.68 15.22
CA MET A 203 -6.44 6.67 14.79
C MET A 203 -7.17 7.94 15.23
N ALA A 204 -7.03 8.35 16.49
CA ALA A 204 -7.67 9.57 16.99
C ALA A 204 -7.15 10.84 16.29
N LEU A 205 -5.84 10.93 16.02
CA LEU A 205 -5.23 12.06 15.31
C LEU A 205 -5.67 12.13 13.85
N TYR A 206 -5.70 10.99 13.16
CA TYR A 206 -6.17 10.89 11.78
C TYR A 206 -7.65 11.25 11.66
N TYR A 207 -8.49 10.74 12.56
CA TYR A 207 -9.89 11.12 12.65
C TYR A 207 -10.09 12.63 12.88
N ARG A 208 -9.32 13.22 13.81
CA ARG A 208 -9.32 14.67 14.05
C ARG A 208 -8.96 15.45 12.80
N GLN A 209 -7.98 14.98 12.02
CA GLN A 209 -7.58 15.62 10.78
C GLN A 209 -8.69 15.53 9.72
N LEU A 210 -9.36 14.39 9.60
CA LEU A 210 -10.50 14.22 8.70
C LEU A 210 -11.65 15.19 9.04
N LEU A 211 -11.99 15.34 10.33
CA LEU A 211 -13.01 16.29 10.77
C LEU A 211 -12.64 17.76 10.50
N LYS A 212 -11.35 18.08 10.54
CA LYS A 212 -10.85 19.43 10.21
C LYS A 212 -11.11 19.79 8.75
N TYR A 213 -10.96 18.83 7.83
CA TYR A 213 -11.20 19.06 6.40
C TYR A 213 -12.67 18.85 6.00
N PHE A 214 -13.35 17.89 6.64
CA PHE A 214 -14.72 17.50 6.32
C PHE A 214 -15.62 17.62 7.56
N PRO A 215 -15.92 18.85 8.03
CA PRO A 215 -16.70 19.06 9.26
C PRO A 215 -18.18 18.73 9.11
N ARG A 216 -18.71 18.76 7.88
CA ARG A 216 -20.12 18.45 7.58
C ARG A 216 -20.23 17.05 7.02
N SER A 217 -21.19 16.29 7.52
CA SER A 217 -21.49 14.92 7.09
C SER A 217 -22.96 14.85 6.69
N GLN A 218 -23.25 14.67 5.40
CA GLN A 218 -24.62 14.55 4.89
C GLN A 218 -24.72 13.47 3.82
N GLY A 219 -25.85 12.75 3.81
CA GLY A 219 -26.14 11.68 2.86
C GLY A 219 -25.95 10.26 3.41
N SER A 220 -26.21 9.28 2.55
CA SER A 220 -26.13 7.85 2.88
C SER A 220 -24.70 7.38 3.11
N ARG A 221 -24.51 6.59 4.18
CA ARG A 221 -23.22 5.98 4.53
C ARG A 221 -22.75 4.93 3.51
N PHE A 222 -23.69 4.34 2.78
CA PHE A 222 -23.42 3.19 1.90
C PHE A 222 -23.40 3.54 0.40
N SER A 223 -23.60 4.81 0.06
CA SER A 223 -23.60 5.31 -1.32
C SER A 223 -22.34 4.92 -2.11
N PHE A 224 -21.17 4.83 -1.45
CA PHE A 224 -19.90 4.41 -2.07
C PHE A 224 -19.94 2.97 -2.62
N LEU A 225 -20.83 2.10 -2.16
CA LEU A 225 -20.97 0.73 -2.67
C LEU A 225 -21.37 0.70 -4.16
N ARG A 226 -22.05 1.75 -4.64
CA ARG A 226 -22.37 1.89 -6.07
C ARG A 226 -21.11 2.06 -6.93
N TRP A 227 -20.08 2.71 -6.39
CA TRP A 227 -18.78 2.83 -7.06
C TRP A 227 -18.04 1.50 -7.12
N LEU A 228 -18.26 0.59 -6.16
CA LEU A 228 -17.66 -0.73 -6.22
C LEU A 228 -18.21 -1.56 -7.39
N ASP A 229 -19.49 -1.39 -7.72
CA ASP A 229 -20.08 -2.02 -8.91
C ASP A 229 -19.61 -1.39 -10.22
N LYS A 230 -19.48 -0.06 -10.25
CA LYS A 230 -19.00 0.68 -11.43
C LYS A 230 -17.53 0.37 -11.72
N TYR A 231 -16.69 0.30 -10.69
CA TYR A 231 -15.24 0.13 -10.79
C TYR A 231 -14.77 -1.22 -10.20
N ARG A 232 -15.50 -2.31 -10.46
CA ARG A 232 -15.13 -3.66 -9.94
C ARG A 232 -13.70 -4.06 -10.26
N SER A 233 -13.24 -3.77 -11.48
CA SER A 233 -11.86 -4.05 -11.90
C SER A 233 -10.83 -3.35 -11.03
N LEU A 234 -11.13 -2.16 -10.53
CA LEU A 234 -10.26 -1.40 -9.64
C LEU A 234 -10.16 -2.05 -8.25
N ALA A 235 -11.28 -2.53 -7.70
CA ALA A 235 -11.31 -3.27 -6.44
C ALA A 235 -10.42 -4.54 -6.51
N PHE A 236 -10.60 -5.35 -7.55
CA PHE A 236 -9.79 -6.56 -7.73
C PHE A 236 -8.32 -6.27 -8.02
N THR A 237 -8.01 -5.18 -8.72
CA THR A 237 -6.63 -4.73 -8.93
C THR A 237 -5.93 -4.51 -7.58
N GLY A 238 -6.59 -3.85 -6.62
CA GLY A 238 -6.04 -3.63 -5.27
C GLY A 238 -5.74 -4.92 -4.52
N ILE A 239 -6.65 -5.89 -4.58
CA ILE A 239 -6.47 -7.22 -3.96
C ILE A 239 -5.30 -7.96 -4.60
N PHE A 240 -5.24 -8.04 -5.93
CA PHE A 240 -4.21 -8.81 -6.60
C PHE A 240 -2.81 -8.19 -6.46
N VAL A 241 -2.68 -6.86 -6.45
CA VAL A 241 -1.41 -6.22 -6.09
C VAL A 241 -0.98 -6.61 -4.67
N ASN A 242 -1.90 -6.55 -3.71
CA ASN A 242 -1.63 -6.89 -2.32
C ASN A 242 -1.21 -8.37 -2.17
N LEU A 243 -1.99 -9.27 -2.77
CA LEU A 243 -1.70 -10.71 -2.77
C LEU A 243 -0.36 -11.01 -3.45
N GLY A 244 -0.11 -10.48 -4.64
CA GLY A 244 1.17 -10.69 -5.32
C GLY A 244 2.36 -10.18 -4.51
N LEU A 245 2.19 -9.07 -3.79
CA LEU A 245 3.25 -8.45 -2.99
C LEU A 245 3.55 -9.21 -1.69
N PHE A 246 2.53 -9.72 -0.99
CA PHE A 246 2.70 -10.29 0.36
C PHE A 246 2.41 -11.78 0.50
N ALA A 247 1.68 -12.42 -0.43
CA ALA A 247 1.30 -13.82 -0.29
C ALA A 247 2.52 -14.74 -0.23
N HIS A 248 3.61 -14.42 -0.94
CA HIS A 248 4.84 -15.22 -0.91
C HIS A 248 5.46 -15.32 0.50
N LEU A 249 5.25 -14.32 1.38
CA LEU A 249 5.66 -14.39 2.80
C LEU A 249 4.82 -15.40 3.56
N VAL A 250 3.49 -15.29 3.45
CA VAL A 250 2.54 -16.17 4.16
C VAL A 250 2.66 -17.61 3.68
N ILE A 251 2.88 -17.84 2.39
CA ILE A 251 3.09 -19.17 1.82
C ILE A 251 4.35 -19.83 2.39
N MET A 252 5.42 -19.04 2.61
CA MET A 252 6.66 -19.54 3.23
C MET A 252 6.48 -19.97 4.69
N TYR A 253 5.43 -19.50 5.38
CA TYR A 253 5.10 -19.96 6.75
C TYR A 253 4.63 -21.41 6.78
N PHE A 254 4.22 -21.98 5.65
CA PHE A 254 3.86 -23.39 5.49
C PHE A 254 4.97 -24.20 4.79
N GLY A 255 6.13 -23.59 4.54
CA GLY A 255 7.27 -24.21 3.88
C GLY A 255 8.28 -24.83 4.86
N PRO A 256 9.40 -25.36 4.36
CA PRO A 256 10.43 -25.97 5.21
C PRO A 256 11.22 -24.97 6.06
N LEU A 257 11.12 -23.66 5.75
CA LEU A 257 11.70 -22.58 6.56
C LEU A 257 10.78 -22.13 7.72
N GLN A 258 9.67 -22.83 7.94
CA GLN A 258 8.73 -22.48 9.00
C GLN A 258 9.38 -22.62 10.39
N VAL A 259 9.15 -21.61 11.23
CA VAL A 259 9.43 -21.62 12.65
C VAL A 259 8.09 -21.51 13.35
N GLN A 260 7.67 -22.60 14.00
CA GLN A 260 6.47 -22.59 14.82
C GLN A 260 6.79 -21.90 16.14
N VAL A 261 6.12 -20.77 16.39
CA VAL A 261 6.29 -20.05 17.65
C VAL A 261 5.26 -20.55 18.65
N GLU A 262 3.98 -20.30 18.42
CA GLU A 262 2.92 -20.79 19.30
C GLU A 262 1.62 -21.08 18.54
N GLY A 263 1.08 -22.28 18.71
CA GLY A 263 -0.16 -22.70 18.05
C GLY A 263 -0.08 -22.57 16.52
N LEU A 264 -0.97 -21.79 15.92
CA LEU A 264 -1.00 -21.49 14.48
C LEU A 264 -0.16 -20.27 14.07
N PHE A 265 0.59 -19.65 14.98
CA PHE A 265 1.51 -18.57 14.61
C PHE A 265 2.85 -19.15 14.16
N TYR A 266 2.99 -19.21 12.83
CA TYR A 266 4.22 -19.59 12.15
C TYR A 266 4.92 -18.36 11.58
N GLY A 267 6.25 -18.31 11.65
CA GLY A 267 7.04 -17.29 10.95
C GLY A 267 8.09 -17.94 10.07
N ALA A 268 8.67 -17.19 9.14
CA ALA A 268 9.84 -17.64 8.39
C ALA A 268 10.93 -16.55 8.46
N PRO A 269 11.62 -16.38 9.60
CA PRO A 269 12.58 -15.28 9.79
C PRO A 269 13.68 -15.23 8.73
N MET A 270 14.09 -16.40 8.24
CA MET A 270 15.08 -16.57 7.17
C MET A 270 14.63 -16.00 5.81
N HIS A 271 13.33 -15.77 5.63
CA HIS A 271 12.74 -15.18 4.44
C HIS A 271 12.20 -13.77 4.72
N ASP A 272 11.51 -13.57 5.86
CA ASP A 272 10.86 -12.31 6.23
C ASP A 272 11.85 -11.15 6.44
N VAL A 273 12.98 -11.40 7.12
CA VAL A 273 13.97 -10.35 7.39
C VAL A 273 14.65 -9.89 6.08
N PRO A 274 15.16 -10.81 5.22
CA PRO A 274 15.59 -10.44 3.88
C PRO A 274 14.54 -9.69 3.06
N ALA A 275 13.29 -10.13 3.09
CA ALA A 275 12.21 -9.49 2.36
C ALA A 275 12.00 -8.04 2.82
N LEU A 276 12.00 -7.79 4.12
CA LEU A 276 11.89 -6.45 4.70
C LEU A 276 13.05 -5.53 4.26
N CYS A 277 14.28 -6.05 4.31
CA CYS A 277 15.47 -5.31 3.86
C CYS A 277 15.42 -5.01 2.36
N ALA A 278 15.00 -5.98 1.55
CA ALA A 278 14.87 -5.84 0.10
C ALA A 278 13.75 -4.88 -0.29
N PHE A 279 12.66 -4.84 0.49
CA PHE A 279 11.53 -3.94 0.28
C PHE A 279 11.93 -2.47 0.32
N PHE A 280 12.92 -2.08 1.14
CA PHE A 280 13.43 -0.70 1.14
C PHE A 280 14.02 -0.24 -0.20
N SER A 281 14.45 -1.17 -1.05
CA SER A 281 15.00 -0.83 -2.37
C SER A 281 13.97 -0.18 -3.32
N ILE A 282 12.66 -0.36 -3.08
CA ILE A 282 11.60 0.20 -3.94
C ILE A 282 11.31 1.67 -3.63
N LEU A 283 11.82 2.17 -2.50
CA LEU A 283 11.55 3.51 -2.01
C LEU A 283 11.97 4.57 -3.04
N ILE A 284 13.12 4.38 -3.67
CA ILE A 284 13.65 5.32 -4.67
C ILE A 284 12.68 5.49 -5.84
N THR A 285 12.08 4.39 -6.31
CA THR A 285 11.14 4.39 -7.43
C THR A 285 9.84 5.06 -7.05
N THR A 286 9.32 4.77 -5.86
CA THR A 286 8.08 5.37 -5.37
C THR A 286 8.21 6.89 -5.28
N ILE A 287 9.33 7.39 -4.73
CA ILE A 287 9.61 8.83 -4.60
C ILE A 287 9.77 9.49 -5.97
N ASN A 288 10.59 8.89 -6.83
CA ASN A 288 10.85 9.43 -8.17
C ASN A 288 9.57 9.47 -8.99
N PHE A 289 8.78 8.41 -8.97
CA PHE A 289 7.54 8.31 -9.72
C PHE A 289 6.52 9.37 -9.29
N VAL A 290 6.23 9.48 -7.99
CA VAL A 290 5.26 10.48 -7.49
C VAL A 290 5.70 11.90 -7.87
N THR A 291 6.99 12.20 -7.72
CA THR A 291 7.53 13.51 -8.06
C THR A 291 7.46 13.79 -9.57
N SER A 292 7.88 12.81 -10.39
CA SER A 292 7.90 12.92 -11.84
C SER A 292 6.48 13.08 -12.40
N VAL A 293 5.54 12.27 -11.94
CA VAL A 293 4.15 12.32 -12.40
C VAL A 293 3.52 13.68 -12.06
N GLU A 294 3.66 14.15 -10.83
CA GLU A 294 3.00 15.40 -10.40
C GLU A 294 3.67 16.65 -11.03
N VAL A 295 5.00 16.65 -11.23
CA VAL A 295 5.73 17.86 -11.69
C VAL A 295 5.90 17.92 -13.21
N ARG A 296 6.12 16.79 -13.88
CA ARG A 296 6.45 16.76 -15.32
C ARG A 296 5.31 16.23 -16.19
N PHE A 297 4.69 15.12 -15.82
CA PHE A 297 3.66 14.48 -16.65
C PHE A 297 2.27 15.13 -16.51
N TYR A 298 1.80 15.37 -15.29
CA TYR A 298 0.45 15.88 -15.00
C TYR A 298 0.10 17.17 -15.76
N PRO A 299 0.98 18.19 -15.85
CA PRO A 299 0.67 19.42 -16.61
C PRO A 299 0.43 19.16 -18.10
N LEU A 300 1.23 18.30 -18.72
CA LEU A 300 1.12 17.94 -20.14
C LEU A 300 -0.14 17.12 -20.40
N TYR A 301 -0.44 16.18 -19.51
CA TYR A 301 -1.69 15.43 -19.56
C TYR A 301 -2.90 16.35 -19.46
N ARG A 302 -2.92 17.27 -18.50
CA ARG A 302 -4.02 18.23 -18.36
C ARG A 302 -4.18 19.06 -19.63
N ASN A 303 -3.07 19.57 -20.18
CA ASN A 303 -3.09 20.35 -21.42
C ASN A 303 -3.69 19.55 -22.59
N TYR A 304 -3.27 18.29 -22.78
CA TYR A 304 -3.80 17.42 -23.82
C TYR A 304 -5.33 17.26 -23.73
N TYR A 305 -5.87 17.01 -22.54
CA TYR A 305 -7.32 16.86 -22.35
C TYR A 305 -8.09 18.19 -22.47
N THR A 306 -7.51 19.30 -22.01
CA THR A 306 -8.11 20.63 -22.13
C THR A 306 -8.28 21.04 -23.60
N LEU A 307 -7.34 20.70 -24.48
CA LEU A 307 -7.44 21.00 -25.92
C LEU A 307 -8.66 20.38 -26.60
N PHE A 308 -9.19 19.26 -26.10
CA PHE A 308 -10.44 18.67 -26.62
C PHE A 308 -11.69 19.46 -26.21
N ASN A 309 -11.64 20.16 -25.07
CA ASN A 309 -12.77 20.94 -24.57
C ASN A 309 -12.77 22.37 -25.12
N ASP A 310 -11.58 22.96 -25.34
CA ASP A 310 -11.41 24.38 -25.66
C ASP A 310 -11.16 24.67 -27.16
N ASN A 311 -11.72 23.86 -28.07
CA ASN A 311 -11.57 24.00 -29.53
C ASN A 311 -10.11 24.01 -30.03
N GLY A 312 -9.23 23.18 -29.46
CA GLY A 312 -7.85 23.02 -29.92
C GLY A 312 -7.77 22.52 -31.37
N SER A 313 -6.81 23.03 -32.15
CA SER A 313 -6.62 22.53 -33.51
C SER A 313 -6.09 21.09 -33.49
N ILE A 314 -6.39 20.31 -34.53
CA ILE A 314 -5.91 18.91 -34.64
C ILE A 314 -4.37 18.85 -34.52
N ARG A 315 -3.68 19.86 -35.05
CA ARG A 315 -2.22 19.96 -34.96
C ARG A 315 -1.75 20.15 -33.53
N ASP A 316 -2.42 21.01 -32.76
CA ASP A 316 -2.08 21.27 -31.36
C ASP A 316 -2.35 20.03 -30.49
N ILE A 317 -3.44 19.30 -30.77
CA ILE A 317 -3.77 18.05 -30.09
C ILE A 317 -2.69 16.99 -30.36
N GLN A 318 -2.31 16.79 -31.63
CA GLN A 318 -1.26 15.83 -32.00
C GLN A 318 0.10 16.22 -31.40
N GLN A 319 0.42 17.51 -31.35
CA GLN A 319 1.64 18.00 -30.73
C GLN A 319 1.65 17.74 -29.22
N ALA A 320 0.55 18.06 -28.52
CA ALA A 320 0.41 17.82 -27.09
C ALA A 320 0.45 16.32 -26.75
N GLU A 321 -0.13 15.47 -27.60
CA GLU A 321 -0.06 14.01 -27.46
C GLU A 321 1.39 13.51 -27.54
N ASN A 322 2.11 13.91 -28.59
CA ASN A 322 3.49 13.51 -28.80
C ASN A 322 4.40 14.00 -27.67
N GLU A 323 4.23 15.25 -27.24
CA GLU A 323 4.96 15.82 -26.11
C GLU A 323 4.69 15.03 -24.82
N MET A 324 3.42 14.81 -24.48
CA MET A 324 3.02 14.05 -23.30
C MET A 324 3.59 12.62 -23.32
N LEU A 325 3.44 11.90 -24.44
CA LEU A 325 3.92 10.52 -24.57
C LEU A 325 5.45 10.43 -24.56
N SER A 326 6.14 11.40 -25.15
CA SER A 326 7.61 11.46 -25.12
C SER A 326 8.13 11.67 -23.69
N VAL A 327 7.54 12.59 -22.93
CA VAL A 327 7.89 12.82 -21.52
C VAL A 327 7.56 11.60 -20.68
N LEU A 328 6.39 10.98 -20.87
CA LEU A 328 6.04 9.75 -20.16
C LEU A 328 7.08 8.64 -20.38
N ARG A 329 7.49 8.39 -21.63
CA ARG A 329 8.50 7.37 -21.96
C ARG A 329 9.85 7.69 -21.33
N GLN A 330 10.30 8.95 -21.42
CA GLN A 330 11.55 9.38 -20.79
C GLN A 330 11.53 9.18 -19.28
N GLU A 331 10.40 9.49 -18.64
CA GLU A 331 10.27 9.38 -17.18
C GLU A 331 10.19 7.94 -16.70
N LEU A 332 9.43 7.08 -17.39
CA LEU A 332 9.39 5.66 -17.09
C LEU A 332 10.77 5.02 -17.29
N ALA A 333 11.48 5.37 -18.37
CA ALA A 333 12.84 4.88 -18.61
C ALA A 333 13.80 5.37 -17.53
N PHE A 334 13.79 6.66 -17.20
CA PHE A 334 14.65 7.24 -16.16
C PHE A 334 14.40 6.61 -14.79
N ASN A 335 13.13 6.39 -14.45
CA ASN A 335 12.73 5.73 -13.21
C ASN A 335 13.21 4.27 -13.16
N ALA A 336 13.07 3.52 -14.26
CA ALA A 336 13.57 2.15 -14.38
C ALA A 336 15.10 2.06 -14.23
N HIS A 337 15.85 2.96 -14.88
CA HIS A 337 17.32 3.02 -14.75
C HIS A 337 17.73 3.29 -13.30
N LYS A 338 17.08 4.23 -12.61
CA LYS A 338 17.36 4.51 -11.19
C LYS A 338 17.07 3.31 -10.29
N GLN A 339 15.95 2.63 -10.52
CA GLN A 339 15.62 1.42 -9.76
C GLN A 339 16.66 0.34 -9.98
N LEU A 340 17.08 0.10 -11.22
CA LEU A 340 18.07 -0.92 -11.54
C LEU A 340 19.41 -0.63 -10.84
N ILE A 341 19.91 0.62 -10.91
CA ILE A 341 21.13 1.03 -10.20
C ILE A 341 20.97 0.86 -8.70
N THR A 342 19.82 1.23 -8.14
CA THR A 342 19.57 1.11 -6.70
C THR A 342 19.45 -0.35 -6.27
N THR A 343 18.79 -1.20 -7.04
CA THR A 343 18.71 -2.65 -6.78
C THR A 343 20.10 -3.27 -6.81
N LEU A 344 20.96 -2.91 -7.78
CA LEU A 344 22.36 -3.35 -7.78
C LEU A 344 23.13 -2.85 -6.55
N LEU A 345 22.92 -1.60 -6.14
CA LEU A 345 23.51 -1.04 -4.94
C LEU A 345 23.08 -1.81 -3.68
N PHE A 346 21.80 -2.15 -3.56
CA PHE A 346 21.28 -2.96 -2.45
C PHE A 346 21.84 -4.39 -2.49
N ILE A 347 21.97 -5.00 -3.67
CA ILE A 347 22.58 -6.32 -3.79
C ILE A 347 24.05 -6.30 -3.35
N VAL A 348 24.84 -5.31 -3.78
CA VAL A 348 26.28 -5.26 -3.47
C VAL A 348 26.53 -4.73 -2.06
N ILE A 349 26.08 -3.51 -1.76
CA ILE A 349 26.33 -2.84 -0.48
C ILE A 349 25.44 -3.44 0.61
N GLY A 350 24.18 -3.73 0.30
CA GLY A 350 23.27 -4.33 1.28
C GLY A 350 23.76 -5.71 1.71
N SER A 351 24.33 -6.53 0.82
CA SER A 351 24.96 -7.79 1.22
C SER A 351 26.10 -7.56 2.24
N LEU A 352 27.01 -6.61 1.95
CA LEU A 352 28.10 -6.27 2.86
C LEU A 352 27.58 -5.81 4.24
N VAL A 353 26.61 -4.88 4.25
CA VAL A 353 26.07 -4.31 5.48
C VAL A 353 25.31 -5.36 6.31
N LEU A 354 24.57 -6.26 5.66
CA LEU A 354 23.81 -7.30 6.34
C LEU A 354 24.70 -8.39 6.96
N GLU A 355 25.88 -8.66 6.37
CA GLU A 355 26.90 -9.54 6.98
C GLU A 355 27.53 -8.93 8.23
N LEU A 356 27.71 -7.60 8.26
CA LEU A 356 28.24 -6.90 9.44
C LEU A 356 27.22 -6.73 10.57
N LEU A 357 25.92 -6.76 10.27
CA LEU A 357 24.87 -6.60 11.26
C LEU A 357 24.59 -7.94 11.98
N PRO A 358 24.48 -7.97 13.32
CA PRO A 358 24.17 -9.18 14.09
C PRO A 358 22.68 -9.57 13.99
N LEU A 359 22.16 -9.65 12.77
CA LEU A 359 20.75 -10.00 12.47
C LEU A 359 20.53 -11.51 12.28
N GLY A 360 21.60 -12.31 12.31
CA GLY A 360 21.52 -13.77 12.13
C GLY A 360 21.31 -14.18 10.67
N PHE A 361 21.91 -13.45 9.71
CA PHE A 361 21.92 -13.86 8.31
C PHE A 361 22.84 -15.05 8.10
N ASN A 362 22.30 -16.14 7.57
CA ASN A 362 23.10 -17.25 7.05
C ASN A 362 23.19 -17.14 5.51
N ASP A 363 24.07 -17.93 4.89
CA ASP A 363 24.27 -17.95 3.44
C ASP A 363 22.96 -18.10 2.65
N THR A 364 22.03 -18.92 3.15
CA THR A 364 20.69 -19.09 2.56
C THR A 364 19.87 -17.81 2.59
N SER A 365 19.83 -17.09 3.72
CA SER A 365 19.11 -15.80 3.84
C SER A 365 19.70 -14.76 2.90
N MET A 366 21.02 -14.81 2.68
CA MET A 366 21.69 -13.92 1.74
C MET A 366 21.34 -14.24 0.28
N GLY A 367 21.25 -15.52 -0.08
CA GLY A 367 20.75 -15.94 -1.40
C GLY A 367 19.33 -15.44 -1.66
N ILE A 368 18.44 -15.64 -0.70
CA ILE A 368 17.04 -15.17 -0.74
C ILE A 368 17.00 -13.64 -0.86
N TYR A 369 17.80 -12.91 -0.07
CA TYR A 369 17.88 -11.45 -0.10
C TYR A 369 18.19 -10.92 -1.51
N ARG A 370 19.18 -11.49 -2.19
CA ARG A 370 19.59 -11.05 -3.54
C ARG A 370 18.47 -11.25 -4.57
N LEU A 371 17.78 -12.39 -4.51
CA LEU A 371 16.64 -12.70 -5.38
C LEU A 371 15.45 -11.77 -5.10
N LEU A 372 15.12 -11.54 -3.84
CA LEU A 372 14.04 -10.63 -3.45
C LEU A 372 14.36 -9.18 -3.82
N CYS A 373 15.61 -8.71 -3.69
CA CYS A 373 16.01 -7.38 -4.17
C CYS A 373 15.72 -7.19 -5.67
N ALA A 374 16.05 -8.18 -6.49
CA ALA A 374 15.72 -8.17 -7.91
C ALA A 374 14.19 -8.19 -8.15
N GLY A 375 13.47 -9.06 -7.42
CA GLY A 375 12.00 -9.17 -7.53
C GLY A 375 11.28 -7.89 -7.14
N TYR A 376 11.65 -7.27 -6.02
CA TYR A 376 11.07 -6.01 -5.56
C TYR A 376 11.42 -4.85 -6.48
N GLY A 377 12.62 -4.86 -7.08
CA GLY A 377 12.99 -3.90 -8.12
C GLY A 377 12.08 -3.97 -9.36
N LEU A 378 11.85 -5.18 -9.89
CA LEU A 378 10.92 -5.38 -11.00
C LEU A 378 9.48 -5.05 -10.63
N TYR A 379 9.03 -5.44 -9.44
CA TYR A 379 7.73 -5.06 -8.90
C TYR A 379 7.57 -3.54 -8.86
N ALA A 380 8.58 -2.80 -8.38
CA ALA A 380 8.51 -1.35 -8.28
C ALA A 380 8.31 -0.69 -9.66
N ILE A 381 9.08 -1.11 -10.67
CA ILE A 381 8.93 -0.61 -12.05
C ILE A 381 7.54 -0.97 -12.59
N SER A 382 7.12 -2.22 -12.43
CA SER A 382 5.82 -2.71 -12.91
C SER A 382 4.64 -1.98 -12.27
N ASN A 383 4.73 -1.73 -10.96
CA ASN A 383 3.72 -0.97 -10.22
C ASN A 383 3.61 0.47 -10.75
N THR A 384 4.71 1.11 -11.14
CA THR A 384 4.64 2.45 -11.75
C THR A 384 3.95 2.45 -13.11
N ILE A 385 4.20 1.44 -13.95
CA ILE A 385 3.51 1.26 -15.24
C ILE A 385 2.00 1.01 -15.00
N MET A 386 1.66 0.15 -14.04
CA MET A 386 0.27 -0.11 -13.65
C MET A 386 -0.43 1.17 -13.13
N LEU A 387 0.24 1.99 -12.32
CA LEU A 387 -0.32 3.28 -11.87
C LEU A 387 -0.57 4.23 -13.05
N ILE A 388 0.28 4.23 -14.09
CA ILE A 388 0.02 4.98 -15.32
C ILE A 388 -1.17 4.41 -16.11
N LEU A 389 -1.33 3.08 -16.18
CA LEU A 389 -2.53 2.47 -16.77
C LEU A 389 -3.81 2.92 -16.05
N LEU A 390 -3.78 2.95 -14.71
CA LEU A 390 -4.90 3.47 -13.90
C LEU A 390 -5.14 4.97 -14.14
N TYR A 391 -4.07 5.74 -14.36
CA TYR A 391 -4.15 7.15 -14.67
C TYR A 391 -4.81 7.42 -16.03
N PHE A 392 -4.58 6.55 -17.02
CA PHE A 392 -5.28 6.56 -18.31
C PHE A 392 -6.66 5.87 -18.28
N GLU A 393 -7.16 5.50 -17.10
CA GLU A 393 -8.43 4.78 -16.89
C GLU A 393 -8.52 3.40 -17.58
N ASP A 394 -7.37 2.76 -17.86
CA ASP A 394 -7.32 1.39 -18.39
C ASP A 394 -7.40 0.34 -17.27
N TYR A 395 -8.53 0.29 -16.59
CA TYR A 395 -8.73 -0.63 -15.45
C TYR A 395 -8.64 -2.11 -15.82
N ALA A 396 -9.01 -2.49 -17.05
CA ALA A 396 -8.92 -3.87 -17.51
C ALA A 396 -7.46 -4.30 -17.71
N GLY A 397 -6.63 -3.40 -18.26
CA GLY A 397 -5.19 -3.62 -18.38
C GLY A 397 -4.52 -3.79 -17.02
N ALA A 398 -4.81 -2.88 -16.08
CA ALA A 398 -4.27 -2.94 -14.72
C ALA A 398 -4.69 -4.23 -13.99
N LEU A 399 -5.95 -4.65 -14.14
CA LEU A 399 -6.44 -5.89 -13.55
C LEU A 399 -5.71 -7.12 -14.09
N LEU A 400 -5.55 -7.22 -15.42
CA LEU A 400 -4.86 -8.34 -16.06
C LEU A 400 -3.41 -8.45 -15.59
N SER A 401 -2.70 -7.32 -15.56
CA SER A 401 -1.30 -7.27 -15.10
C SER A 401 -1.14 -7.73 -13.66
N THR A 402 -2.02 -7.27 -12.77
CA THR A 402 -1.94 -7.56 -11.33
C THR A 402 -2.41 -8.96 -11.00
N PHE A 403 -3.41 -9.47 -11.72
CA PHE A 403 -3.80 -10.87 -11.65
C PHE A 403 -2.66 -11.80 -12.10
N ALA A 404 -2.02 -11.52 -13.23
CA ALA A 404 -0.89 -12.30 -13.72
C ALA A 404 0.29 -12.29 -12.73
N PHE A 405 0.58 -11.12 -12.14
CA PHE A 405 1.55 -10.98 -11.06
C PHE A 405 1.23 -11.87 -9.86
N ALA A 406 0.01 -11.77 -9.32
CA ALA A 406 -0.41 -12.51 -8.14
C ALA A 406 -0.40 -14.03 -8.41
N ALA A 407 -0.94 -14.46 -9.55
CA ALA A 407 -1.01 -15.86 -9.92
C ALA A 407 0.39 -16.48 -10.06
N VAL A 408 1.30 -15.84 -10.80
CA VAL A 408 2.66 -16.37 -11.01
C VAL A 408 3.49 -16.32 -9.72
N SER A 409 3.35 -15.25 -8.91
CA SER A 409 4.01 -15.16 -7.61
C SER A 409 3.56 -16.30 -6.68
N ILE A 410 2.25 -16.49 -6.52
CA ILE A 410 1.69 -17.53 -5.63
C ILE A 410 2.02 -18.94 -6.14
N VAL A 411 1.73 -19.24 -7.41
CA VAL A 411 1.99 -20.57 -7.99
C VAL A 411 3.49 -20.86 -8.00
N GLY A 412 4.30 -19.86 -8.36
CA GLY A 412 5.76 -19.97 -8.33
C GLY A 412 6.26 -20.31 -6.93
N THR A 413 5.86 -19.55 -5.91
CA THR A 413 6.27 -19.81 -4.52
C THR A 413 5.81 -21.18 -4.02
N ILE A 414 4.59 -21.63 -4.35
CA ILE A 414 4.09 -22.96 -4.00
C ILE A 414 4.94 -24.05 -4.68
N LEU A 415 5.20 -23.93 -5.98
CA LEU A 415 6.04 -24.89 -6.71
C LEU A 415 7.46 -24.96 -6.15
N GLN A 416 8.00 -23.82 -5.68
CA GLN A 416 9.30 -23.80 -5.02
C GLN A 416 9.31 -24.54 -3.69
N ILE A 417 8.25 -24.44 -2.89
CA ILE A 417 8.15 -25.20 -1.64
C ILE A 417 8.05 -26.71 -1.91
N LEU A 418 7.33 -27.10 -2.97
CA LEU A 418 7.10 -28.52 -3.28
C LEU A 418 8.29 -29.20 -3.98
N PHE A 419 8.96 -28.50 -4.91
CA PHE A 419 9.97 -29.11 -5.80
C PHE A 419 11.31 -28.38 -5.81
N GLY A 420 11.40 -27.19 -5.21
CA GLY A 420 12.57 -26.33 -5.30
C GLY A 420 13.58 -26.55 -4.17
N GLU A 421 14.83 -26.21 -4.45
CA GLU A 421 15.86 -26.14 -3.42
C GLU A 421 15.73 -24.85 -2.59
N ILE A 422 16.08 -24.96 -1.31
CA ILE A 422 15.93 -23.89 -0.30
C ILE A 422 16.70 -22.61 -0.70
N ASN A 423 17.83 -22.75 -1.39
CA ASN A 423 18.70 -21.63 -1.79
C ASN A 423 18.05 -20.69 -2.82
N PHE A 424 17.03 -21.16 -3.55
CA PHE A 424 16.39 -20.39 -4.61
C PHE A 424 15.05 -19.76 -4.18
N TYR A 425 14.68 -19.85 -2.90
CA TYR A 425 13.44 -19.22 -2.43
C TYR A 425 13.44 -17.72 -2.71
N GLY A 426 12.35 -17.25 -3.31
CA GLY A 426 12.25 -15.89 -3.87
C GLY A 426 12.22 -15.84 -5.40
N LEU A 427 12.62 -16.90 -6.14
CA LEU A 427 12.45 -16.92 -7.60
C LEU A 427 10.98 -16.85 -8.03
N GLY A 428 10.05 -17.43 -7.29
CA GLY A 428 8.61 -17.34 -7.60
C GLY A 428 8.13 -15.89 -7.64
N PHE A 429 8.56 -15.10 -6.64
CA PHE A 429 8.27 -13.67 -6.59
C PHE A 429 8.98 -12.89 -7.72
N LEU A 430 10.25 -13.21 -8.01
CA LEU A 430 11.00 -12.61 -9.13
C LEU A 430 10.32 -12.88 -10.48
N ALA A 431 9.91 -14.13 -10.74
CA ALA A 431 9.19 -14.52 -11.94
C ALA A 431 7.83 -13.80 -12.04
N GLY A 432 7.11 -13.69 -10.92
CA GLY A 432 5.91 -12.88 -10.82
C GLY A 432 6.16 -11.42 -11.21
N GLY A 433 7.20 -10.80 -10.66
CA GLY A 433 7.60 -9.43 -10.98
C GLY A 433 7.97 -9.23 -12.46
N LEU A 434 8.64 -10.21 -13.08
CA LEU A 434 8.96 -10.19 -14.51
C LEU A 434 7.70 -10.27 -15.38
N VAL A 435 6.79 -11.18 -15.06
CA VAL A 435 5.50 -11.29 -15.77
C VAL A 435 4.69 -10.00 -15.59
N PHE A 436 4.68 -9.44 -14.38
CA PHE A 436 4.01 -8.17 -14.11
C PHE A 436 4.54 -7.04 -15.00
N TYR A 437 5.87 -6.96 -15.16
CA TYR A 437 6.52 -5.99 -16.03
C TYR A 437 6.12 -6.17 -17.49
N LEU A 438 6.25 -7.39 -18.02
CA LEU A 438 5.97 -7.68 -19.43
C LEU A 438 4.52 -7.39 -19.79
N VAL A 439 3.56 -7.88 -19.00
CA VAL A 439 2.13 -7.67 -19.26
C VAL A 439 1.77 -6.20 -19.18
N SER A 440 2.26 -5.48 -18.15
CA SER A 440 1.98 -4.06 -17.98
C SER A 440 2.61 -3.20 -19.09
N TRP A 441 3.84 -3.50 -19.48
CA TRP A 441 4.55 -2.79 -20.54
C TRP A 441 3.86 -2.96 -21.90
N ILE A 442 3.57 -4.19 -22.29
CA ILE A 442 2.87 -4.50 -23.54
C ILE A 442 1.50 -3.81 -23.57
N ARG A 443 0.78 -3.83 -22.44
CA ARG A 443 -0.51 -3.18 -22.33
C ARG A 443 -0.41 -1.66 -22.46
N LEU A 444 0.58 -1.04 -21.82
CA LEU A 444 0.80 0.40 -21.89
C LEU A 444 1.18 0.84 -23.32
N GLU A 445 2.07 0.10 -23.99
CA GLU A 445 2.40 0.38 -25.40
C GLU A 445 1.18 0.26 -26.30
N TYR A 446 0.38 -0.80 -26.12
CA TYR A 446 -0.84 -0.99 -26.89
C TYR A 446 -1.85 0.14 -26.67
N TYR A 447 -2.02 0.58 -25.42
CA TYR A 447 -2.95 1.65 -25.05
C TYR A 447 -2.50 3.00 -25.62
N THR A 448 -1.23 3.36 -25.41
CA THR A 448 -0.66 4.65 -25.85
C THR A 448 -0.65 4.81 -27.37
N ARG A 449 -0.53 3.72 -28.15
CA ARG A 449 -0.66 3.76 -29.62
C ARG A 449 -2.09 4.04 -30.10
N ARG A 450 -3.10 3.87 -29.25
CA ARG A 450 -4.53 4.03 -29.58
C ARG A 450 -5.19 5.07 -28.67
N LEU A 451 -4.41 5.98 -28.12
CA LEU A 451 -4.89 6.94 -27.12
C LEU A 451 -6.09 7.78 -27.63
N PRO A 452 -6.08 8.34 -28.86
CA PRO A 452 -7.21 9.12 -29.37
C PRO A 452 -8.50 8.29 -29.50
N TYR A 453 -8.36 7.01 -29.88
CA TYR A 453 -9.49 6.10 -30.01
C TYR A 453 -10.18 5.85 -28.66
N TYR A 454 -9.39 5.60 -27.61
CA TYR A 454 -9.95 5.38 -26.28
C TYR A 454 -10.61 6.63 -25.70
N LEU A 455 -10.00 7.80 -25.93
CA LEU A 455 -10.54 9.07 -25.45
C LEU A 455 -11.88 9.42 -26.12
N LEU A 456 -11.94 9.33 -27.45
CA LEU A 456 -13.09 9.81 -28.22
C LEU A 456 -14.21 8.77 -28.36
N CYS A 457 -13.87 7.49 -28.54
CA CYS A 457 -14.88 6.47 -28.86
C CYS A 457 -15.42 5.74 -27.62
N ARG A 458 -14.62 5.60 -26.56
CA ARG A 458 -15.01 4.79 -25.38
C ARG A 458 -15.82 5.59 -24.36
N GLY A 459 -15.62 6.91 -24.28
CA GLY A 459 -16.37 7.81 -23.40
C GLY A 459 -17.85 7.99 -23.80
N ALA A 460 -18.23 7.64 -25.03
CA ALA A 460 -19.59 7.80 -25.55
C ALA A 460 -20.52 6.59 -25.30
N LEU A 461 -20.04 5.52 -24.64
CA LEU A 461 -20.86 4.35 -24.34
C LEU A 461 -21.74 4.63 -23.11
N VAL A 462 -23.04 4.79 -23.36
CA VAL A 462 -24.10 4.97 -22.34
C VAL A 462 -23.88 4.02 -21.16
N GLU A 463 -23.79 4.61 -19.96
CA GLU A 463 -23.58 3.89 -18.71
C GLU A 463 -24.68 2.83 -18.53
N ASN A 464 -24.29 1.56 -18.54
CA ASN A 464 -25.23 0.45 -18.47
C ASN A 464 -25.86 0.42 -17.06
N LYS A 465 -27.11 0.89 -16.93
CA LYS A 465 -27.88 1.01 -15.66
C LYS A 465 -28.23 -0.33 -14.99
N LYS A 466 -27.47 -1.40 -15.22
CA LYS A 466 -27.71 -2.69 -14.53
C LYS A 466 -27.23 -2.58 -13.09
N LEU A 467 -28.18 -2.57 -12.15
CA LEU A 467 -27.91 -2.61 -10.71
C LEU A 467 -27.12 -3.89 -10.37
N GLY A 468 -25.85 -3.72 -10.02
CA GLY A 468 -25.00 -4.80 -9.54
C GLY A 468 -25.35 -5.24 -8.11
N VAL A 469 -24.61 -6.22 -7.61
CA VAL A 469 -24.85 -6.83 -6.28
C VAL A 469 -24.66 -5.80 -5.16
N PHE A 470 -23.63 -4.96 -5.27
CA PHE A 470 -23.32 -3.95 -4.25
C PHE A 470 -24.29 -2.77 -4.28
N SER A 471 -24.86 -2.45 -5.44
CA SER A 471 -25.91 -1.46 -5.61
C SER A 471 -27.23 -1.93 -4.99
N ARG A 472 -27.55 -3.22 -5.09
CA ARG A 472 -28.71 -3.81 -4.39
C ARG A 472 -28.50 -3.82 -2.88
N LEU A 473 -27.28 -4.17 -2.42
CA LEU A 473 -26.91 -4.10 -1.01
C LEU A 473 -27.01 -2.66 -0.47
N CYS A 474 -26.52 -1.68 -1.23
CA CYS A 474 -26.67 -0.26 -0.93
C CYS A 474 -28.13 0.12 -0.74
N ASN A 475 -28.99 -0.21 -1.72
CA ASN A 475 -30.43 0.09 -1.64
C ASN A 475 -31.12 -0.58 -0.44
N TYR A 476 -30.71 -1.79 -0.06
CA TYR A 476 -31.23 -2.49 1.11
C TYR A 476 -30.80 -1.80 2.42
N LEU A 477 -29.52 -1.41 2.52
CA LEU A 477 -28.99 -0.74 3.70
C LEU A 477 -29.56 0.68 3.87
N GLU A 478 -29.70 1.43 2.77
CA GLU A 478 -30.34 2.76 2.75
C GLU A 478 -31.80 2.70 3.19
N ARG A 479 -32.56 1.69 2.72
CA ARG A 479 -33.93 1.44 3.20
C ARG A 479 -33.99 1.18 4.70
N LYS A 480 -32.98 0.52 5.27
CA LYS A 480 -32.91 0.22 6.71
C LYS A 480 -32.45 1.41 7.54
N GLU A 481 -31.64 2.32 6.99
CA GLU A 481 -31.24 3.57 7.65
C GLU A 481 -32.34 4.65 7.63
N GLY A 482 -33.46 4.42 6.94
CA GLY A 482 -34.54 5.40 6.80
C GLY A 482 -34.18 6.60 5.91
N THR A 483 -33.05 6.55 5.22
CA THR A 483 -32.60 7.54 4.24
C THR A 483 -33.32 7.33 2.91
N VAL A 484 -34.64 7.47 2.92
CA VAL A 484 -35.42 7.63 1.69
C VAL A 484 -35.48 9.13 1.39
N HIS A 485 -34.69 9.59 0.41
CA HIS A 485 -34.88 10.78 -0.46
C HIS A 485 -33.63 10.83 -1.37
N GLU A 486 -33.63 10.88 -2.71
CA GLU A 486 -34.61 11.10 -3.78
C GLU A 486 -34.18 10.27 -5.00
N LYS A 487 -35.10 10.14 -5.98
CA LYS A 487 -34.97 9.38 -7.23
C LYS A 487 -33.77 9.75 -8.10
#